data_AF-A0A2T4D3J9-F1
#
_entry.id   AF-A0A2T4D3J9-F1
#
_cell.length_a   1.000
_cell.length_b   1.000
_cell.length_c   1.000
_cell.angle_alpha   90.00
_cell.angle_beta   90.00
_cell.angle_gamma   90.00
#
_symmetry.space_group_name_H-M   'P 1'
#
loop_
_entity.id
_entity.type
_entity.pdbx_description
1 polymer ?
#
loop_
_entity_poly.entity_id
_entity_poly.type
_entity_poly.pdbx_seq_one_letter_code
_entity_poly.pdbx_strand_id
1 'polypeptide(L)'
;YSDAGVILVHTIVFFPLAMLITGSALSQVDAGYEEAGLMLMPFRKMVVKIVLPLIRPALTISFLLILIFSLSDFSVPAFFGVRTFTTEIFTQFSALYNFPLAIGQSVLLLFICLLLMLAEARYLSDAPFFSVSVKGGVSKKYNIQKRQALFHALLWLLLIMVLLIPVFMLGIQS
;
A
#
# COMPACT_ATOMS: atom_id res chain seq x y z
N TYR A 1 -12.53 -6.32 -20.44
CA TYR A 1 -11.91 -7.10 -19.37
C TYR A 1 -10.40 -7.07 -19.55
N SER A 2 -9.67 -6.34 -18.71
CA SER A 2 -8.20 -6.28 -18.78
C SER A 2 -7.63 -6.46 -17.37
N ASP A 3 -7.33 -7.70 -17.01
CA ASP A 3 -6.74 -8.04 -15.71
C ASP A 3 -5.37 -7.37 -15.55
N ALA A 4 -4.62 -7.23 -16.65
CA ALA A 4 -3.36 -6.50 -16.70
C ALA A 4 -3.52 -5.01 -16.35
N GLY A 5 -4.65 -4.39 -16.69
CA GLY A 5 -4.94 -3.00 -16.33
C GLY A 5 -5.10 -2.82 -14.82
N VAL A 6 -5.84 -3.73 -14.18
CA VAL A 6 -6.00 -3.74 -12.72
C VAL A 6 -4.65 -3.93 -12.02
N ILE A 7 -3.85 -4.90 -12.47
CA ILE A 7 -2.52 -5.16 -11.89
C ILE A 7 -1.61 -3.93 -12.02
N LEU A 8 -1.59 -3.28 -13.19
CA LEU A 8 -0.76 -2.10 -13.42
C LEU A 8 -1.17 -0.94 -12.51
N VAL A 9 -2.47 -0.66 -12.40
CA VAL A 9 -2.99 0.42 -11.55
C VAL A 9 -2.73 0.12 -10.07
N HIS A 10 -3.04 -1.08 -9.59
CA HIS A 10 -2.73 -1.50 -8.22
C HIS A 10 -1.23 -1.41 -7.94
N THR A 11 -0.37 -1.84 -8.87
CA THR A 11 1.07 -1.73 -8.71
C THR A 11 1.47 -0.27 -8.51
N ILE A 12 1.03 0.65 -9.38
CA ILE A 12 1.39 2.08 -9.27
C ILE A 12 0.87 2.70 -7.97
N VAL A 13 -0.36 2.39 -7.57
CA VAL A 13 -1.00 2.93 -6.36
C VAL A 13 -0.31 2.42 -5.09
N PHE A 14 0.04 1.14 -5.04
CA PHE A 14 0.62 0.51 -3.84
C PHE A 14 2.16 0.51 -3.81
N PHE A 15 2.82 0.81 -4.92
CA PHE A 15 4.29 0.94 -5.00
C PHE A 15 4.89 1.89 -3.96
N PRO A 16 4.41 3.14 -3.78
CA PRO A 16 4.99 4.03 -2.77
C PRO A 16 4.85 3.49 -1.35
N LEU A 17 3.75 2.80 -1.04
CA LEU A 17 3.54 2.18 0.26
C LEU A 17 4.54 1.04 0.49
N ALA A 18 4.73 0.17 -0.51
CA ALA A 18 5.75 -0.88 -0.46
C ALA A 18 7.14 -0.27 -0.18
N MET A 19 7.52 0.74 -0.96
CA MET A 19 8.81 1.43 -0.86
C MET A 19 9.02 2.08 0.51
N LEU A 20 7.99 2.67 1.11
CA LEU A 20 8.10 3.27 2.44
C LEU A 20 8.42 2.23 3.52
N ILE A 21 7.71 1.10 3.52
CA ILE A 21 7.91 0.04 4.51
C ILE A 21 9.27 -0.62 4.32
N THR A 22 9.60 -1.02 3.09
CA THR A 22 10.87 -1.68 2.79
C THR A 22 12.06 -0.75 2.93
N GLY A 23 11.92 0.52 2.53
CA GLY A 23 12.95 1.55 2.65
C GLY A 23 13.25 1.90 4.11
N SER A 24 12.22 1.98 4.95
CA SER A 24 12.37 2.14 6.40
C SER A 24 13.17 0.99 7.00
N ALA A 25 12.82 -0.25 6.66
CA ALA A 25 13.54 -1.43 7.15
C ALA A 25 14.99 -1.46 6.68
N LEU A 26 15.25 -1.12 5.41
CA LEU A 26 16.60 -1.05 4.87
C LEU A 26 17.45 0.02 5.58
N SER A 27 16.86 1.16 5.92
CA SER A 27 17.54 2.25 6.65
C SER A 27 17.94 1.89 8.08
N GLN A 28 17.34 0.84 8.64
CA GLN A 28 17.64 0.33 9.98
C GLN A 28 18.72 -0.76 9.97
N VAL A 29 19.10 -1.27 8.79
CA VAL A 29 20.21 -2.22 8.65
C VAL A 29 21.52 -1.50 8.98
N ASP A 30 22.31 -2.06 9.90
CA ASP A 30 23.60 -1.49 10.29
C ASP A 30 24.60 -1.56 9.13
N ALA A 31 25.26 -0.44 8.82
CA ALA A 31 26.28 -0.34 7.78
C ALA A 31 27.45 -1.33 8.00
N GLY A 32 27.73 -1.71 9.26
CA GLY A 32 28.75 -2.71 9.58
C GLY A 32 28.48 -4.09 8.95
N TYR A 33 27.22 -4.48 8.76
CA TYR A 33 26.87 -5.73 8.07
C TYR A 33 27.18 -5.66 6.57
N GLU A 34 26.99 -4.49 5.96
CA GLU A 34 27.29 -4.29 4.54
C GLU A 34 28.79 -4.24 4.30
N GLU A 35 29.54 -3.48 5.11
CA GLU A 35 30.99 -3.36 5.02
C GLU A 35 31.68 -4.72 5.24
N ALA A 36 31.30 -5.46 6.29
CA ALA A 36 31.84 -6.80 6.54
C ALA A 36 31.46 -7.80 5.43
N GLY A 37 30.23 -7.71 4.91
CA GLY A 37 29.77 -8.55 3.80
C GLY A 37 30.57 -8.31 2.52
N LEU A 38 30.86 -7.06 2.20
CA LEU A 38 31.64 -6.67 1.01
C LEU A 38 33.11 -7.12 1.09
N MET A 39 33.67 -7.29 2.29
CA MET A 39 35.01 -7.87 2.45
C MET A 39 35.07 -9.37 2.09
N LEU A 40 33.95 -10.09 2.22
CA LEU A 40 33.89 -11.55 2.05
C LEU A 40 33.27 -11.98 0.72
N MET A 41 32.42 -11.16 0.11
CA MET A 41 31.69 -11.54 -1.09
C MET A 41 31.30 -10.35 -1.97
N PRO A 42 31.08 -10.56 -3.29
CA PRO A 42 30.63 -9.49 -4.16
C PRO A 42 29.25 -8.96 -3.77
N PHE A 43 29.01 -7.68 -4.07
CA PHE A 43 27.79 -6.94 -3.72
C PHE A 43 26.49 -7.74 -3.91
N ARG A 44 26.28 -8.34 -5.10
CA ARG A 44 25.06 -9.12 -5.39
C ARG A 44 24.85 -10.27 -4.41
N LYS A 45 25.92 -10.96 -4.01
CA LYS A 45 25.86 -12.11 -3.09
C LYS A 45 25.62 -11.67 -1.65
N MET A 46 26.22 -10.54 -1.25
CA MET A 46 26.02 -9.90 0.05
C MET A 46 24.57 -9.44 0.22
N VAL A 47 24.00 -8.79 -0.81
CA VAL A 47 22.58 -8.40 -0.79
C VAL A 47 21.66 -9.61 -0.61
N VAL A 48 21.87 -10.70 -1.36
CA VAL A 48 20.98 -11.88 -1.28
C VAL A 48 21.16 -12.68 0.02
N LYS A 49 22.38 -12.76 0.57
CA LYS A 49 22.67 -13.58 1.76
C LYS A 49 22.55 -12.85 3.09
N ILE A 50 22.73 -11.52 3.12
CA ILE A 50 22.78 -10.73 4.36
C ILE A 50 21.60 -9.77 4.39
N VAL A 51 21.57 -8.82 3.45
CA VAL A 51 20.56 -7.73 3.45
C VAL A 51 19.15 -8.29 3.26
N LEU A 52 18.95 -9.15 2.25
CA LEU A 52 17.63 -9.67 1.91
C LEU A 52 17.00 -10.43 3.08
N PRO A 53 17.67 -11.40 3.75
CA PRO A 53 17.16 -12.02 4.98
C PRO A 53 16.83 -11.05 6.12
N LEU A 54 17.61 -9.98 6.28
CA LEU A 54 17.36 -8.97 7.32
C LEU A 54 16.07 -8.17 7.04
N ILE A 55 15.79 -7.85 5.77
CA ILE A 55 14.58 -7.10 5.37
C ILE A 55 13.37 -7.99 5.05
N ARG A 56 13.53 -9.33 5.00
CA ARG A 56 12.42 -10.30 4.79
C ARG A 56 11.17 -10.02 5.63
N PRO A 57 11.25 -9.77 6.96
CA PRO A 57 10.04 -9.48 7.74
C PRO A 57 9.30 -8.25 7.21
N ALA A 58 10.01 -7.19 6.85
CA ALA A 58 9.41 -5.98 6.29
C ALA A 58 8.77 -6.23 4.91
N LEU A 59 9.40 -7.07 4.07
CA LEU A 59 8.81 -7.48 2.79
C LEU A 59 7.49 -8.23 3.02
N THR A 60 7.47 -9.21 3.93
CA THR A 60 6.25 -9.96 4.27
C THR A 60 5.14 -9.05 4.77
N ILE A 61 5.47 -8.09 5.64
CA ILE A 61 4.50 -7.12 6.18
C ILE A 61 3.96 -6.21 5.09
N SER A 62 4.84 -5.64 4.25
CA SER A 62 4.41 -4.81 3.13
C SER A 62 3.52 -5.58 2.15
N PHE A 63 3.83 -6.85 1.90
CA PHE A 63 3.03 -7.72 1.06
C PHE A 63 1.65 -7.99 1.65
N LEU A 64 1.56 -8.35 2.94
CA LEU A 64 0.28 -8.60 3.60
C LEU A 64 -0.62 -7.36 3.62
N LEU A 65 -0.05 -6.19 3.93
CA LEU A 65 -0.78 -4.91 3.91
C LEU A 65 -1.34 -4.59 2.53
N ILE A 66 -0.50 -4.68 1.49
CA ILE A 66 -0.92 -4.41 0.11
C ILE A 66 -1.97 -5.43 -0.35
N LEU A 67 -1.83 -6.69 0.06
CA LEU A 67 -2.80 -7.73 -0.22
C LEU A 67 -4.16 -7.40 0.39
N ILE A 68 -4.21 -7.01 1.66
CA ILE A 68 -5.46 -6.61 2.35
C ILE A 68 -6.11 -5.41 1.64
N PHE A 69 -5.32 -4.39 1.29
CA PHE A 69 -5.84 -3.22 0.56
C PHE A 69 -6.34 -3.57 -0.83
N SER A 70 -5.62 -4.42 -1.57
CA SER A 70 -6.03 -4.88 -2.90
C SER A 70 -7.32 -5.71 -2.85
N LEU A 71 -7.45 -6.62 -1.86
CA LEU A 71 -8.68 -7.40 -1.66
C LEU A 71 -9.88 -6.53 -1.28
N SER A 72 -9.64 -5.43 -0.58
CA SER A 72 -10.67 -4.50 -0.13
C SER A 72 -11.05 -3.48 -1.21
N ASP A 73 -10.28 -3.39 -2.31
CA ASP A 73 -10.56 -2.43 -3.37
C ASP A 73 -11.68 -2.91 -4.29
N PHE A 74 -12.70 -2.06 -4.43
CA PHE A 74 -13.79 -2.23 -5.36
C PHE A 74 -13.58 -1.39 -6.63
N SER A 75 -12.90 -0.24 -6.50
CA SER A 75 -12.93 0.82 -7.50
C SER A 75 -12.21 0.45 -8.80
N VAL A 76 -10.97 -0.04 -8.70
CA VAL A 76 -10.15 -0.37 -9.87
C VAL A 76 -10.73 -1.59 -10.61
N PRO A 77 -11.04 -2.73 -9.96
CA PRO A 77 -11.62 -3.86 -10.68
C PRO A 77 -12.97 -3.54 -11.33
N ALA A 78 -13.83 -2.76 -10.66
CA ALA A 78 -15.12 -2.34 -11.22
C ALA A 78 -14.92 -1.50 -12.49
N PHE A 79 -13.95 -0.58 -12.50
CA PHE A 79 -13.65 0.25 -13.67
C PHE A 79 -13.20 -0.57 -14.88
N PHE A 80 -12.38 -1.60 -14.68
CA PHE A 80 -11.91 -2.49 -15.75
C PHE A 80 -12.88 -3.66 -16.06
N GLY A 81 -13.99 -3.75 -15.33
CA GLY A 81 -14.99 -4.82 -15.43
C GLY A 81 -14.51 -6.19 -14.96
N VAL A 82 -13.44 -6.25 -14.16
CA VAL A 82 -12.84 -7.51 -13.69
C VAL A 82 -13.65 -8.06 -12.52
N ARG A 83 -14.03 -9.34 -12.60
CA ARG A 83 -14.80 -10.02 -11.55
C ARG A 83 -13.90 -10.42 -10.39
N THR A 84 -13.98 -9.67 -9.30
CA THR A 84 -13.40 -9.93 -7.98
C THR A 84 -14.50 -10.13 -6.93
N PHE A 85 -14.14 -10.59 -5.73
CA PHE A 85 -15.09 -10.69 -4.61
C PHE A 85 -15.86 -9.38 -4.37
N THR A 86 -15.16 -8.24 -4.36
CA THR A 86 -15.76 -6.92 -4.14
C THR A 86 -16.76 -6.54 -5.23
N THR A 87 -16.41 -6.75 -6.50
CA THR A 87 -17.32 -6.46 -7.63
C THR A 87 -18.50 -7.40 -7.71
N GLU A 88 -18.32 -8.68 -7.34
CA GLU A 88 -19.39 -9.66 -7.34
C GLU A 88 -20.39 -9.37 -6.23
N ILE A 89 -19.92 -9.06 -5.02
CA ILE A 89 -20.78 -8.64 -3.90
C ILE A 89 -21.66 -7.45 -4.32
N PHE A 90 -21.04 -6.43 -4.92
CA PHE A 90 -21.76 -5.26 -5.39
C PHE A 90 -22.79 -5.61 -6.49
N THR A 91 -22.41 -6.47 -7.43
CA THR A 91 -23.32 -6.92 -8.50
C THR A 91 -24.52 -7.69 -7.94
N GLN A 92 -24.27 -8.62 -7.00
CA GLN A 92 -25.32 -9.39 -6.33
C GLN A 92 -26.27 -8.49 -5.53
N PHE A 93 -25.74 -7.45 -4.89
CA PHE A 93 -26.51 -6.49 -4.10
C PHE A 93 -27.31 -5.50 -4.97
N SER A 94 -26.66 -4.82 -5.92
CA SER A 94 -27.23 -3.70 -6.67
C SER A 94 -27.94 -4.07 -7.96
N ALA A 95 -27.45 -5.10 -8.68
CA ALA A 95 -28.00 -5.46 -9.99
C ALA A 95 -28.97 -6.65 -9.90
N LEU A 96 -28.63 -7.65 -9.08
CA LEU A 96 -29.40 -8.90 -8.97
C LEU A 96 -30.37 -8.92 -7.77
N TYR A 97 -30.26 -7.96 -6.84
CA TYR A 97 -31.04 -7.89 -5.60
C TYR A 97 -31.05 -9.20 -4.79
N ASN A 98 -29.99 -10.00 -4.93
CA ASN A 98 -29.83 -11.27 -4.22
C ASN A 98 -29.07 -11.03 -2.91
N PHE A 99 -29.77 -10.45 -1.94
CA PHE A 99 -29.21 -10.13 -0.63
C PHE A 99 -28.60 -11.34 0.09
N PRO A 100 -29.22 -12.55 0.10
CA PRO A 100 -28.63 -13.70 0.76
C PRO A 100 -27.24 -14.07 0.24
N LEU A 101 -27.05 -14.09 -1.09
CA LEU A 101 -25.74 -14.37 -1.68
C LEU A 101 -24.73 -13.25 -1.41
N ALA A 102 -25.15 -11.98 -1.57
CA ALA A 102 -24.28 -10.84 -1.32
C ALA A 102 -23.76 -10.79 0.13
N ILE A 103 -24.62 -11.07 1.11
CA ILE A 103 -24.24 -11.16 2.52
C ILE A 103 -23.26 -12.33 2.73
N GLY A 104 -23.56 -13.52 2.18
CA GLY A 104 -22.68 -14.68 2.33
C GLY A 104 -21.26 -14.43 1.79
N GLN A 105 -21.15 -13.81 0.62
CA GLN A 105 -19.86 -13.43 0.05
C GLN A 105 -19.15 -12.32 0.84
N SER A 106 -19.91 -11.37 1.38
CA SER A 106 -19.37 -10.28 2.21
C SER A 106 -18.78 -10.80 3.52
N VAL A 107 -19.47 -11.71 4.19
CA VAL A 107 -19.00 -12.35 5.42
C VAL A 107 -17.75 -13.19 5.15
N LEU A 108 -17.72 -13.93 4.04
CA LEU A 108 -16.53 -14.70 3.64
C LEU A 108 -15.33 -13.79 3.38
N LEU A 109 -15.50 -12.71 2.62
CA LEU A 109 -14.42 -11.76 2.34
C LEU A 109 -13.95 -11.08 3.64
N LEU A 110 -14.88 -10.66 4.50
CA LEU A 110 -14.57 -10.09 5.81
C LEU A 110 -13.75 -11.06 6.66
N PHE A 111 -14.12 -12.34 6.69
CA PHE A 111 -13.39 -13.37 7.42
C PHE A 111 -11.97 -13.55 6.89
N ILE A 112 -11.78 -13.57 5.57
CA ILE A 112 -10.45 -13.64 4.94
C ILE A 112 -9.60 -12.40 5.31
N CYS A 113 -10.17 -11.19 5.17
CA CYS A 113 -9.47 -9.96 5.54
C CYS A 113 -9.09 -9.93 7.02
N LEU A 114 -9.98 -10.38 7.91
CA LEU A 114 -9.72 -10.47 9.34
C LEU A 114 -8.57 -11.45 9.64
N LEU A 115 -8.56 -12.62 9.00
CA LEU A 115 -7.46 -13.57 9.16
C LEU A 115 -6.12 -13.01 8.68
N LEU A 116 -6.10 -12.31 7.54
CA LEU A 116 -4.90 -11.65 7.02
C LEU A 116 -4.42 -10.54 7.96
N MET A 117 -5.33 -9.72 8.47
CA MET A 117 -5.01 -8.64 9.41
C MET A 117 -4.50 -9.19 10.75
N LEU A 118 -5.06 -10.28 11.26
CA LEU A 118 -4.56 -10.94 12.46
C LEU A 118 -3.19 -11.58 12.24
N ALA A 119 -2.95 -12.17 11.06
CA ALA A 119 -1.63 -12.67 10.70
C ALA A 119 -0.62 -11.51 10.66
N GLU A 120 -0.96 -10.42 9.97
CA GLU A 120 -0.15 -9.21 9.92
C GLU A 120 0.18 -8.67 11.31
N ALA A 121 -0.82 -8.54 12.20
CA ALA A 121 -0.64 -8.04 13.56
C ALA A 121 0.31 -8.92 14.40
N ARG A 122 0.23 -10.25 14.25
CA ARG A 122 1.17 -11.18 14.91
C ARG A 122 2.57 -11.10 14.34
N TYR A 123 2.71 -10.98 13.02
CA TYR A 123 4.01 -10.77 12.40
C TYR A 123 4.63 -9.41 12.78
N LEU A 124 3.81 -8.38 13.01
CA LEU A 124 4.24 -7.07 13.50
C LEU A 124 4.70 -7.11 14.95
N SER A 125 4.01 -7.84 15.83
CA SER A 125 4.37 -7.90 17.26
C SER A 125 5.76 -8.48 17.50
N ASP A 126 6.21 -9.37 16.62
CA ASP A 126 7.53 -10.01 16.69
C ASP A 126 8.62 -9.23 15.95
N ALA A 127 8.28 -8.17 15.20
CA ALA A 127 9.22 -7.43 14.38
C ALA A 127 9.81 -6.23 15.17
N PRO A 128 11.10 -6.26 15.58
CA PRO A 128 11.75 -5.17 16.31
C PRO A 128 11.95 -3.88 15.49
N PHE A 129 11.44 -3.83 14.25
CA PHE A 129 11.69 -2.79 13.26
C PHE A 129 10.58 -1.73 13.16
N PHE A 130 9.50 -1.86 13.94
CA PHE A 130 8.43 -0.85 14.05
C PHE A 130 8.60 0.03 15.29
N SER A 131 9.81 0.54 15.51
CA SER A 131 9.81 1.93 15.91
C SER A 131 9.57 2.70 14.62
N VAL A 132 8.50 3.48 14.54
CA VAL A 132 8.53 4.67 13.68
C VAL A 132 9.56 5.60 14.31
N SER A 133 10.82 5.16 14.38
CA SER A 133 11.93 6.04 14.57
C SER A 133 11.97 6.77 13.25
N VAL A 134 11.27 7.90 13.24
CA VAL A 134 11.85 9.12 12.74
C VAL A 134 13.22 9.21 13.43
N LYS A 135 14.20 8.43 12.95
CA LYS A 135 15.60 8.72 13.17
C LYS A 135 15.69 10.03 12.43
N GLY A 136 15.51 11.10 13.20
CA GLY A 136 15.44 12.46 12.74
C GLY A 136 16.75 12.72 12.04
N GLY A 137 16.81 12.37 10.76
CA GLY A 137 17.66 13.04 9.82
C GLY A 137 17.24 14.47 9.99
N VAL A 138 18.08 15.23 10.68
CA VAL A 138 17.98 16.67 10.91
C VAL A 138 17.20 17.22 9.73
N SER A 139 15.96 17.66 9.97
CA SER A 139 15.15 18.25 8.93
C SER A 139 16.03 19.30 8.28
N LYS A 140 16.57 19.00 7.10
CA LYS A 140 17.25 19.99 6.28
C LYS A 140 16.12 20.96 6.02
N LYS A 141 16.11 22.08 6.75
CA LYS A 141 15.16 23.17 6.54
C LYS A 141 15.19 23.44 5.05
N TYR A 142 14.19 22.94 4.33
CA TYR A 142 14.07 23.19 2.92
C TYR A 142 13.76 24.67 2.84
N ASN A 143 14.74 25.46 2.42
CA ASN A 143 14.55 26.88 2.24
C ASN A 143 13.60 27.01 1.06
N ILE A 144 12.32 27.21 1.37
CA ILE A 144 11.22 27.18 0.41
C ILE A 144 11.45 28.33 -0.58
N GLN A 145 12.08 28.03 -1.71
CA GLN A 145 12.19 28.98 -2.81
C GLN A 145 10.77 29.27 -3.31
N LYS A 146 10.46 30.55 -3.60
CA LYS A 146 9.13 31.01 -4.05
C LYS A 146 8.52 30.17 -5.20
N ARG A 147 9.35 29.51 -6.01
CA ARG A 147 8.95 28.59 -7.09
C ARG A 147 8.46 27.22 -6.61
N GLN A 148 8.97 26.72 -5.48
CA GLN A 148 8.48 25.48 -4.84
C GLN A 148 7.18 25.74 -4.06
N ALA A 149 6.98 26.95 -3.53
CA ALA A 149 5.72 27.34 -2.90
C ALA A 149 4.55 27.35 -3.90
N LEU A 150 4.77 27.79 -5.15
CA LEU A 150 3.79 27.70 -6.23
C LEU A 150 3.44 26.24 -6.59
N PHE A 151 4.45 25.36 -6.63
CA PHE A 151 4.23 23.93 -6.85
C PHE A 151 3.40 23.29 -5.72
N HIS A 152 3.71 23.62 -4.46
CA HIS A 152 2.91 23.15 -3.32
C HIS A 152 1.48 23.72 -3.37
N ALA A 153 1.30 25.01 -3.65
CA ALA A 153 -0.02 25.62 -3.76
C ALA A 153 -0.84 25.00 -4.89
N LEU A 154 -0.23 24.72 -6.06
CA LEU A 154 -0.88 24.03 -7.17
C LEU A 154 -1.30 22.60 -6.78
N LEU A 155 -0.43 21.86 -6.06
CA LEU A 155 -0.73 20.52 -5.55
C LEU A 155 -1.89 20.53 -4.56
N TRP A 156 -1.89 21.48 -3.62
CA TRP A 156 -2.99 21.68 -2.66
C TRP A 156 -4.29 22.06 -3.37
N LEU A 157 -4.24 22.93 -4.37
CA LEU A 157 -5.41 23.32 -5.15
C LEU A 157 -5.96 22.15 -5.97
N LEU A 158 -5.09 21.34 -6.57
CA LEU A 158 -5.48 20.14 -7.32
C LEU A 158 -6.11 19.10 -6.39
N LEU A 159 -5.57 18.92 -5.18
CA LEU A 159 -6.12 18.02 -4.16
C LEU A 159 -7.50 18.49 -3.67
N ILE A 160 -7.67 19.79 -3.44
CA ILE A 160 -8.96 20.40 -3.09
C ILE A 160 -9.97 20.25 -4.25
N MET A 161 -9.55 20.49 -5.48
CA MET A 161 -10.41 20.31 -6.67
C MET A 161 -10.88 18.85 -6.82
N VAL A 162 -9.98 17.88 -6.68
CA VAL A 162 -10.33 16.45 -6.75
C VAL A 162 -11.30 16.05 -5.62
N LEU A 163 -11.22 16.68 -4.45
CA LEU A 163 -12.14 16.46 -3.35
C LEU A 163 -13.50 17.16 -3.55
N LEU A 164 -13.52 18.37 -4.12
CA LEU A 164 -14.74 19.17 -4.29
C LEU A 164 -15.63 18.67 -5.43
N ILE A 165 -15.06 18.14 -6.51
CA ILE A 165 -15.81 17.59 -7.65
C ILE A 165 -16.85 16.53 -7.23
N PRO A 166 -16.49 15.47 -6.46
CA PRO A 166 -17.46 14.46 -6.04
C PRO A 166 -18.50 15.00 -5.05
N VAL A 167 -18.13 15.93 -4.17
CA VAL A 167 -19.09 16.57 -3.24
C VAL A 167 -20.11 17.43 -3.99
N PHE A 168 -19.65 18.19 -4.98
CA PHE A 168 -20.51 19.01 -5.83
C PHE A 168 -21.43 18.15 -6.71
N MET A 169 -20.91 17.05 -7.26
CA MET A 169 -21.71 16.07 -8.02
C MET A 169 -22.81 15.42 -7.17
N LEU A 170 -22.52 15.07 -5.91
CA LEU A 170 -23.52 14.54 -4.98
C LEU A 170 -24.64 15.55 -4.70
N GLY A 171 -24.29 16.84 -4.57
CA GLY A 171 -25.28 17.90 -4.34
C GLY A 171 -26.16 18.27 -5.54
N ILE A 172 -25.75 17.90 -6.76
CA ILE A 172 -26.57 18.06 -7.98
C ILE A 172 -27.53 16.87 -8.16
N GLN A 173 -27.17 15.70 -7.62
CA GLN A 173 -27.97 14.47 -7.73
C GLN A 173 -28.95 14.26 -6.56
N SER A 174 -28.86 15.05 -5.50
CA SER A 174 -29.80 15.14 -4.37
C SER A 174 -30.88 16.18 -4.60
#